data_AF-A0A7V6C040-F1
#
_entry.id   AF-A0A7V6C040-F1
#
_cell.length_a   1.000
_cell.length_b   1.000
_cell.length_c   1.000
_cell.angle_alpha   90.00
_cell.angle_beta   90.00
_cell.angle_gamma   90.00
#
_symmetry.space_group_name_H-M   'P 1'
#
loop_
_entity.id
_entity.type
_entity.pdbx_description
1 polymer ?
#
loop_
_entity_poly.entity_id
_entity_poly.type
_entity_poly.pdbx_seq_one_letter_code
_entity_poly.pdbx_strand_id
1 'polypeptide(L)'
;MQYSKLSSLAWPNVRDACGVGFIADIKGRKTHQILEQAIAALRNLAHRGAVSADGLTGDGAGILTQLPHKLFLRELASQEIYLDNPNDLAVGVFFIENTANVEQFIELIDAEIAESALYHLMWREIPLNNSVLGSDALSRLPHMRQVFVKRPVGVDDAEFERLLYLNRKRIENRLRKANIGRFYIPSYSSQKIVYKGLMVAQQLERFYPDLADPDYLTSLAVFHQRYSTNTIPRWSLAQPFRYLGHNGEINTLSGNVNFMEAREHVLKSKLWGDDIDDLLPIISPDGSDSAALDNTLELLVMSGRDPIHALLMLVPEAFEGKEGIDKELKAFYDYNASLMEPWDGPAALALSDGRFAVAALDRNGLRPQRYWISSDGIVVVGSEAGVVNMPVSEIVEKGRLGPGMILAVDTQNQELLFDKEIKKRYSRKNPYSKWIKDWFVKPVKPRAIVADKFSTNELLSLQKTFAYSSEDLARIFEPMVFEAKIPVGSMGDDTPLAVLSEQPQPLYRYFKQRFAQVTNPPIDPLREAIVMSLETDVGPRGNI
;
A
#
# COMPACT_ATOMS: atom_id res chain seq x y z
N MET A 1 13.45 40.70 -20.25
CA MET A 1 12.94 41.33 -19.01
C MET A 1 11.42 41.20 -18.98
N GLN A 2 10.92 40.21 -18.25
CA GLN A 2 9.67 40.27 -17.48
C GLN A 2 9.69 38.99 -16.66
N TYR A 3 10.30 39.09 -15.48
CA TYR A 3 10.29 38.02 -14.49
C TYR A 3 8.84 37.84 -14.04
N SER A 4 8.24 36.70 -14.39
CA SER A 4 6.99 36.25 -13.79
C SER A 4 7.23 36.13 -12.28
N LYS A 5 6.58 36.99 -11.50
CA LYS A 5 6.63 36.99 -10.04
C LYS A 5 6.20 35.61 -9.52
N LEU A 6 7.17 34.85 -9.01
CA LEU A 6 6.98 33.54 -8.36
C LEU A 6 6.16 33.60 -7.06
N SER A 7 5.75 34.78 -6.60
CA SER A 7 5.01 34.98 -5.35
C SER A 7 3.48 34.85 -5.48
N SER A 8 2.92 34.61 -6.68
CA SER A 8 1.46 34.57 -6.90
C SER A 8 0.91 33.22 -7.39
N LEU A 9 1.68 32.13 -7.30
CA LEU A 9 1.23 30.76 -7.61
C LEU A 9 0.85 29.94 -6.37
N ALA A 10 0.58 30.59 -5.24
CA ALA A 10 -0.11 29.94 -4.12
C ALA A 10 -1.59 29.82 -4.49
N TRP A 11 -1.96 28.70 -5.12
CA TRP A 11 -3.36 28.30 -5.27
C TRP A 11 -4.03 28.24 -3.88
N PRO A 12 -5.22 28.82 -3.69
CA PRO A 12 -5.94 28.72 -2.44
C PRO A 12 -6.52 27.31 -2.26
N ASN A 13 -6.11 26.65 -1.17
CA ASN A 13 -6.85 25.61 -0.44
C ASN A 13 -7.56 24.52 -1.25
N VAL A 14 -6.84 23.76 -2.08
CA VAL A 14 -7.23 22.36 -2.33
C VAL A 14 -6.53 21.53 -1.25
N ARG A 15 -7.28 21.17 -0.21
CA ARG A 15 -6.79 20.34 0.89
C ARG A 15 -6.86 18.89 0.47
N ASP A 16 -5.70 18.35 0.15
CA ASP A 16 -5.57 16.96 -0.24
C ASP A 16 -5.44 16.06 1.01
N ALA A 17 -6.21 14.98 1.02
CA ALA A 17 -6.50 14.15 2.19
C ALA A 17 -5.30 13.27 2.63
N CYS A 18 -5.10 13.09 3.94
CA CYS A 18 -4.02 12.32 4.57
C CYS A 18 -2.61 12.95 4.54
N GLY A 19 -1.77 12.54 5.49
CA GLY A 19 -0.34 12.86 5.55
C GLY A 19 0.48 11.62 5.80
N VAL A 20 1.57 11.43 5.07
CA VAL A 20 2.44 10.24 5.17
C VAL A 20 3.91 10.64 5.02
N GLY A 21 4.80 9.88 5.64
CA GLY A 21 6.23 10.07 5.51
C GLY A 21 7.04 9.12 6.37
N PHE A 22 8.36 9.33 6.35
CA PHE A 22 9.28 8.63 7.23
C PHE A 22 10.42 9.54 7.68
N ILE A 23 11.05 9.18 8.80
CA ILE A 23 12.36 9.69 9.21
C ILE A 23 13.28 8.49 9.39
N ALA A 24 14.50 8.58 8.88
CA ALA A 24 15.49 7.52 9.02
C ALA A 24 16.91 8.09 9.16
N ASP A 25 17.72 7.47 10.01
CA ASP A 25 19.16 7.73 10.09
C ASP A 25 19.88 6.78 9.14
N ILE A 26 20.57 7.32 8.13
CA ILE A 26 21.36 6.54 7.17
C ILE A 26 22.35 5.64 7.91
N LYS A 27 22.95 6.09 9.02
CA LYS A 27 23.96 5.31 9.76
C LYS A 27 23.34 4.24 10.67
N GLY A 28 22.02 4.11 10.72
CA GLY A 28 21.32 3.11 11.55
C GLY A 28 21.44 3.34 13.06
N ARG A 29 21.80 4.55 13.50
CA ARG A 29 21.93 4.85 14.95
C ARG A 29 20.54 4.91 15.57
N LYS A 30 20.27 4.04 16.53
CA LYS A 30 18.99 4.02 17.24
C LYS A 30 18.99 5.07 18.35
N THR A 31 18.10 6.06 18.26
CA THR A 31 17.94 7.11 19.27
C THR A 31 16.47 7.40 19.51
N HIS A 32 16.13 7.94 20.68
CA HIS A 32 14.77 8.41 20.94
C HIS A 32 14.40 9.64 20.08
N GLN A 33 15.41 10.45 19.72
CA GLN A 33 15.24 11.64 18.88
C GLN A 33 14.57 11.35 17.52
N ILE A 34 14.86 10.20 16.89
CA ILE A 34 14.19 9.80 15.64
C ILE A 34 12.69 9.65 15.85
N LEU A 35 12.28 9.04 16.96
CA LEU A 35 10.87 8.89 17.32
C LEU A 35 10.22 10.26 17.60
N GLU A 36 10.87 11.11 18.39
CA GLU A 36 10.38 12.46 18.70
C GLU A 36 10.16 13.29 17.43
N GLN A 37 11.12 13.25 16.50
CA GLN A 37 11.00 13.93 15.21
C GLN A 37 9.86 13.37 14.37
N ALA A 38 9.65 12.05 14.37
CA ALA A 38 8.58 11.42 13.60
C ALA A 38 7.19 11.75 14.18
N ILE A 39 7.06 11.78 15.51
CA ILE A 39 5.84 12.22 16.19
C ILE A 39 5.60 13.72 15.95
N ALA A 40 6.65 14.55 15.95
CA ALA A 40 6.53 15.97 15.59
C ALA A 40 6.09 16.16 14.13
N ALA A 41 6.61 15.36 13.20
CA ALA A 41 6.18 15.34 11.81
C ALA A 41 4.70 14.96 11.68
N LEU A 42 4.28 13.91 12.39
CA LEU A 42 2.89 13.48 12.42
C LEU A 42 1.96 14.60 12.96
N ARG A 43 2.35 15.27 14.06
CA ARG A 43 1.65 16.44 14.62
C ARG A 43 1.48 17.56 13.62
N ASN A 44 2.53 17.86 12.86
CA ASN A 44 2.53 18.92 11.85
C ASN A 44 1.72 18.58 10.61
N LEU A 45 1.22 17.35 10.47
CA LEU A 45 0.32 16.91 9.40
C LEU A 45 -1.14 16.82 9.85
N ALA A 46 -1.46 17.19 11.09
CA ALA A 46 -2.81 17.07 11.64
C ALA A 46 -3.86 17.87 10.85
N HIS A 47 -3.49 18.98 10.21
CA HIS A 47 -4.39 19.76 9.35
C HIS A 47 -4.83 19.02 8.08
N ARG A 48 -4.21 17.88 7.76
CA ARG A 48 -4.59 16.96 6.67
C ARG A 48 -5.45 15.78 7.13
N GLY A 49 -5.69 15.63 8.42
CA GLY A 49 -6.59 14.64 8.99
C GLY A 49 -8.01 15.18 9.17
N ALA A 50 -9.00 14.30 9.19
CA ALA A 50 -10.34 14.68 9.61
C ALA A 50 -10.44 14.58 11.13
N VAL A 51 -11.17 15.53 11.72
CA VAL A 51 -11.47 15.54 13.16
C VAL A 51 -12.98 15.49 13.30
N SER A 52 -13.46 14.59 14.14
CA SER A 52 -14.88 14.47 14.47
C SER A 52 -15.37 15.67 15.28
N ALA A 53 -16.69 15.78 15.45
CA ALA A 53 -17.32 16.89 16.17
C ALA A 53 -16.83 17.06 17.63
N ASP A 54 -16.30 16.01 18.26
CA ASP A 54 -15.74 16.04 19.61
C ASP A 54 -14.33 16.67 19.69
N GLY A 55 -13.70 17.02 18.57
CA GLY A 55 -12.38 17.63 18.50
C GLY A 55 -11.21 16.72 18.87
N LEU A 56 -11.48 15.47 19.26
CA LEU A 56 -10.48 14.52 19.77
C LEU A 56 -10.42 13.24 18.93
N THR A 57 -11.57 12.75 18.46
CA THR A 57 -11.65 11.58 17.58
C THR A 57 -11.18 11.97 16.18
N GLY A 58 -10.14 11.32 15.70
CA GLY A 58 -9.65 11.43 14.32
C GLY A 58 -9.83 10.12 13.54
N ASP A 59 -9.76 10.20 12.22
CA ASP A 59 -9.98 9.04 11.32
C ASP A 59 -8.89 7.96 11.39
N GLY A 60 -7.77 8.27 12.06
CA GLY A 60 -6.67 7.36 12.29
C GLY A 60 -5.33 8.08 12.30
N ALA A 61 -4.50 7.78 13.29
CA ALA A 61 -3.10 8.17 13.33
C ALA A 61 -2.25 6.99 13.80
N GLY A 62 -1.01 6.92 13.34
CA GLY A 62 -0.11 5.87 13.78
C GLY A 62 1.33 6.05 13.33
N ILE A 63 2.17 5.18 13.87
CA ILE A 63 3.59 5.11 13.61
C ILE A 63 4.04 3.65 13.56
N LEU A 64 4.91 3.34 12.61
CA LEU A 64 5.65 2.10 12.50
C LEU A 64 7.12 2.41 12.78
N THR A 65 7.75 1.64 13.66
CA THR A 65 9.14 1.80 14.06
C THR A 65 9.85 0.46 14.07
N GLN A 66 11.17 0.46 14.20
CA GLN A 66 11.87 -0.75 14.63
C GLN A 66 11.48 -1.15 16.04
N LEU A 67 11.55 -2.45 16.35
CA LEU A 67 11.26 -2.98 17.67
C LEU A 67 12.16 -2.30 18.74
N PRO A 68 11.59 -1.68 19.80
CA PRO A 68 12.35 -0.98 20.83
C PRO A 68 12.94 -1.96 21.85
N HIS A 69 13.97 -2.72 21.45
CA HIS A 69 14.53 -3.80 22.28
C HIS A 69 14.87 -3.37 23.71
N LYS A 70 15.44 -2.17 23.90
CA LYS A 70 15.82 -1.70 25.25
C LYS A 70 14.61 -1.62 26.19
N LEU A 71 13.49 -1.06 25.71
CA LEU A 71 12.23 -1.00 26.46
C LEU A 71 11.69 -2.39 26.78
N PHE A 72 11.62 -3.29 25.79
CA PHE A 72 10.99 -4.61 25.98
C PHE A 72 11.88 -5.61 26.73
N LEU A 73 13.20 -5.52 26.62
CA LEU A 73 14.11 -6.32 27.45
C LEU A 73 14.05 -5.89 28.92
N ARG A 74 13.85 -4.60 29.20
CA ARG A 74 13.59 -4.10 30.56
C ARG A 74 12.30 -4.68 31.12
N GLU A 75 11.25 -4.76 30.29
CA GLU A 75 9.97 -5.37 30.66
C GLU A 75 10.12 -6.87 30.96
N LEU A 76 10.81 -7.63 30.08
CA LEU A 76 11.09 -9.05 30.29
C LEU A 76 11.88 -9.30 31.58
N ALA A 77 12.92 -8.50 31.82
CA ALA A 77 13.73 -8.61 33.03
C ALA A 77 12.92 -8.36 34.31
N SER A 78 11.86 -7.52 34.26
CA SER A 78 10.94 -7.32 35.40
C SER A 78 10.13 -8.57 35.76
N GLN A 79 10.00 -9.52 34.81
CA GLN A 79 9.37 -10.82 34.99
C GLN A 79 10.40 -11.95 35.15
N GLU A 80 11.67 -11.61 35.42
CA GLU A 80 12.78 -12.56 35.54
C GLU A 80 13.06 -13.39 34.27
N ILE A 81 12.63 -12.90 33.10
CA ILE A 81 12.90 -13.51 31.80
C ILE A 81 14.07 -12.78 31.13
N TYR A 82 15.09 -13.54 30.73
CA TYR A 82 16.29 -13.00 30.09
C TYR A 82 16.53 -13.68 28.73
N LEU A 83 16.96 -12.88 27.75
CA LEU A 83 17.31 -13.35 26.43
C LEU A 83 18.81 -13.20 26.21
N ASP A 84 19.45 -14.24 25.68
CA ASP A 84 20.89 -14.22 25.36
C ASP A 84 21.18 -13.22 24.23
N ASN A 85 20.28 -13.16 23.25
CA ASN A 85 20.34 -12.23 22.13
C ASN A 85 19.06 -11.39 22.05
N PRO A 86 19.16 -10.04 22.13
CA PRO A 86 18.02 -9.13 21.93
C PRO A 86 17.22 -9.40 20.65
N ASN A 87 17.88 -9.82 19.57
CA ASN A 87 17.26 -10.04 18.26
C ASN A 87 16.41 -11.33 18.20
N ASP A 88 16.45 -12.16 19.25
CA ASP A 88 15.59 -13.34 19.34
C ASP A 88 14.17 -12.98 19.82
N LEU A 89 13.93 -11.73 20.24
CA LEU A 89 12.61 -11.24 20.63
C LEU A 89 11.75 -10.89 19.42
N ALA A 90 10.51 -11.37 19.41
CA ALA A 90 9.45 -10.85 18.56
C ALA A 90 8.21 -10.47 19.38
N VAL A 91 7.45 -9.52 18.85
CA VAL A 91 6.24 -9.02 19.51
C VAL A 91 5.06 -9.05 18.54
N GLY A 92 3.99 -9.73 18.95
CA GLY A 92 2.68 -9.68 18.31
C GLY A 92 1.79 -8.67 19.01
N VAL A 93 1.21 -7.73 18.26
CA VAL A 93 0.23 -6.76 18.75
C VAL A 93 -1.15 -7.22 18.32
N PHE A 94 -2.10 -7.28 19.24
CA PHE A 94 -3.46 -7.76 19.00
C PHE A 94 -4.48 -6.72 19.41
N PHE A 95 -5.40 -6.41 18.50
CA PHE A 95 -6.62 -5.65 18.76
C PHE A 95 -7.78 -6.64 18.77
N ILE A 96 -8.43 -6.77 19.91
CA ILE A 96 -9.59 -7.64 20.11
C ILE A 96 -10.81 -6.74 20.34
N GLU A 97 -11.92 -7.03 19.66
CA GLU A 97 -13.15 -6.27 19.83
C GLU A 97 -13.56 -6.17 21.31
N ASN A 98 -14.01 -4.99 21.75
CA ASN A 98 -14.19 -4.69 23.17
C ASN A 98 -15.30 -5.47 23.85
N THR A 99 -16.26 -6.00 23.09
CA THR A 99 -17.34 -6.87 23.56
C THR A 99 -16.98 -8.35 23.54
N ALA A 100 -15.80 -8.72 23.06
CA ALA A 100 -15.42 -10.11 22.87
C ALA A 100 -14.78 -10.72 24.12
N ASN A 101 -14.74 -12.06 24.18
CA ASN A 101 -14.13 -12.81 25.28
C ASN A 101 -12.60 -12.85 25.09
N VAL A 102 -11.90 -11.94 25.77
CA VAL A 102 -10.44 -11.76 25.63
C VAL A 102 -9.67 -13.01 26.06
N GLU A 103 -10.12 -13.70 27.11
CA GLU A 103 -9.49 -14.92 27.60
C GLU A 103 -9.53 -16.02 26.53
N GLN A 104 -10.66 -16.19 25.85
CA GLN A 104 -10.79 -17.16 24.76
C GLN A 104 -9.91 -16.80 23.55
N PHE A 105 -9.74 -15.51 23.24
CA PHE A 105 -8.78 -15.07 22.21
C PHE A 105 -7.35 -15.46 22.58
N ILE A 106 -6.96 -15.18 23.82
CA ILE A 106 -5.63 -15.49 24.34
C ILE A 106 -5.38 -17.00 24.30
N GLU A 107 -6.33 -17.83 24.75
CA GLU A 107 -6.23 -19.29 24.71
C GLU A 107 -5.99 -19.84 23.29
N LEU A 108 -6.73 -19.32 22.29
CA LEU A 108 -6.55 -19.75 20.91
C LEU A 108 -5.23 -19.30 20.30
N ILE A 109 -4.75 -18.12 20.67
CA ILE A 109 -3.45 -17.60 20.24
C ILE A 109 -2.32 -18.42 20.87
N ASP A 110 -2.40 -18.70 22.17
CA ASP A 110 -1.41 -19.51 22.89
C ASP A 110 -1.38 -20.95 22.37
N ALA A 111 -2.54 -21.54 22.05
CA ALA A 111 -2.60 -22.84 21.40
C ALA A 111 -1.87 -22.86 20.04
N GLU A 112 -2.09 -21.83 19.22
CA GLU A 112 -1.42 -21.73 17.92
C GLU A 112 0.09 -21.44 18.04
N ILE A 113 0.51 -20.67 19.04
CA ILE A 113 1.94 -20.47 19.34
C ILE A 113 2.57 -21.79 19.80
N ALA A 114 1.90 -22.55 20.67
CA ALA A 114 2.38 -23.84 21.19
C ALA A 114 2.46 -24.93 20.11
N GLU A 115 1.59 -24.89 19.10
CA GLU A 115 1.64 -25.77 17.92
C GLU A 115 2.72 -25.34 16.91
N SER A 116 3.27 -24.14 17.05
CA SER A 116 4.35 -23.60 16.21
C SER A 116 5.74 -23.90 16.78
N ALA A 117 6.79 -23.53 16.04
CA ALA A 117 8.16 -23.62 16.55
C ALA A 117 8.54 -22.48 17.53
N LEU A 118 7.71 -21.43 17.64
CA LEU A 118 7.97 -20.26 18.47
C LEU A 118 7.88 -20.60 19.97
N TYR A 119 8.68 -19.92 20.79
CA TYR A 119 8.57 -20.04 22.25
C TYR A 119 7.80 -18.86 22.81
N HIS A 120 6.67 -19.12 23.48
CA HIS A 120 5.95 -18.09 24.24
C HIS A 120 6.81 -17.60 25.41
N LEU A 121 6.88 -16.28 25.62
CA LEU A 121 7.57 -15.67 26.75
C LEU A 121 6.59 -15.10 27.77
N MET A 122 5.75 -14.16 27.34
CA MET A 122 4.76 -13.52 28.20
C MET A 122 3.69 -12.79 27.39
N TRP A 123 2.55 -12.55 28.03
CA TRP A 123 1.61 -11.52 27.62
C TRP A 123 1.90 -10.21 28.33
N ARG A 124 1.85 -9.11 27.58
CA ARG A 124 2.00 -7.74 28.08
C ARG A 124 0.72 -6.96 27.80
N GLU A 125 0.22 -6.30 28.84
CA GLU A 125 -0.79 -5.26 28.68
C GLU A 125 -0.11 -3.97 28.23
N ILE A 126 -0.60 -3.39 27.13
CA ILE A 126 -0.04 -2.14 26.62
C ILE A 126 -0.47 -1.01 27.57
N PRO A 127 0.44 -0.18 28.10
CA PRO A 127 0.03 0.98 28.87
C PRO A 127 -0.73 1.93 27.95
N LEU A 128 -1.96 2.30 28.34
CA LEU A 128 -2.84 3.20 27.60
C LEU A 128 -3.32 4.34 28.49
N ASN A 129 -3.41 5.54 27.93
CA ASN A 129 -4.06 6.67 28.58
C ASN A 129 -5.38 7.01 27.88
N ASN A 130 -6.47 6.41 28.34
CA ASN A 130 -7.78 6.57 27.70
C ASN A 130 -8.37 7.99 27.83
N SER A 131 -7.82 8.84 28.71
CA SER A 131 -8.34 10.20 28.94
C SER A 131 -8.19 11.15 27.74
N VAL A 132 -7.33 10.81 26.76
CA VAL A 132 -7.10 11.63 25.57
C VAL A 132 -8.02 11.30 24.39
N LEU A 133 -8.79 10.21 24.50
CA LEU A 133 -9.68 9.76 23.44
C LEU A 133 -11.01 10.51 23.49
N GLY A 134 -11.55 10.81 22.30
CA GLY A 134 -12.93 11.24 22.18
C GLY A 134 -13.91 10.10 22.49
N SER A 135 -15.16 10.43 22.80
CA SER A 135 -16.16 9.46 23.25
C SER A 135 -16.44 8.37 22.19
N ASP A 136 -16.41 8.74 20.91
CA ASP A 136 -16.65 7.82 19.81
C ASP A 136 -15.51 6.80 19.69
N ALA A 137 -14.26 7.26 19.66
CA ALA A 137 -13.07 6.40 19.66
C ALA A 137 -13.03 5.48 20.89
N LEU A 138 -13.32 6.02 22.08
CA LEU A 138 -13.31 5.29 23.35
C LEU A 138 -14.37 4.18 23.36
N SER A 139 -15.59 4.45 22.86
CA SER A 139 -16.66 3.45 22.78
C SER A 139 -16.32 2.23 21.91
N ARG A 140 -15.33 2.37 21.02
CA ARG A 140 -14.85 1.32 20.10
C ARG A 140 -13.42 0.88 20.38
N LEU A 141 -12.81 1.36 21.48
CA LEU A 141 -11.43 1.04 21.84
C LEU A 141 -11.29 -0.48 22.01
N PRO A 142 -10.49 -1.18 21.18
CA PRO A 142 -10.30 -2.61 21.33
C PRO A 142 -9.51 -2.92 22.61
N HIS A 143 -9.67 -4.14 23.13
CA HIS A 143 -8.70 -4.70 24.06
C HIS A 143 -7.38 -4.88 23.32
N MET A 144 -6.34 -4.20 23.81
CA MET A 144 -5.01 -4.27 23.21
C MET A 144 -4.10 -5.15 24.05
N ARG A 145 -3.47 -6.13 23.41
CA ARG A 145 -2.53 -7.06 24.05
C ARG A 145 -1.28 -7.21 23.19
N GLN A 146 -0.15 -7.41 23.85
CA GLN A 146 1.11 -7.78 23.22
C GLN A 146 1.50 -9.19 23.68
N VAL A 147 1.87 -10.07 22.75
CA VAL A 147 2.52 -11.33 23.08
C VAL A 147 3.99 -11.23 22.72
N PHE A 148 4.86 -11.61 23.66
CA PHE A 148 6.29 -11.70 23.44
C PHE A 148 6.63 -13.15 23.17
N VAL A 149 7.35 -13.39 22.07
CA VAL A 149 7.82 -14.72 21.68
C VAL A 149 9.31 -14.70 21.40
N LYS A 150 9.96 -15.85 21.59
CA LYS A 150 11.38 -16.05 21.32
C LYS A 150 11.58 -16.91 20.08
N ARG A 151 12.62 -16.55 19.33
CA ARG A 151 13.13 -17.28 18.17
C ARG A 151 13.52 -18.73 18.50
N PRO A 152 13.19 -19.69 17.63
CA PRO A 152 13.70 -21.06 17.73
C PRO A 152 15.21 -21.12 17.47
N VAL A 153 15.89 -22.11 18.05
CA VAL A 153 17.33 -22.31 17.84
C VAL A 153 17.61 -22.69 16.38
N GLY A 154 18.62 -22.07 15.76
CA GLY A 154 19.08 -22.41 14.41
C GLY A 154 18.28 -21.74 13.28
N VAL A 155 17.37 -20.82 13.61
CA VAL A 155 16.56 -20.05 12.67
C VAL A 155 17.21 -18.69 12.40
N ASP A 156 17.38 -18.30 11.14
CA ASP A 156 17.92 -16.99 10.79
C ASP A 156 16.88 -15.84 10.87
N ASP A 157 17.30 -14.59 10.69
CA ASP A 157 16.40 -13.42 10.80
C ASP A 157 15.24 -13.46 9.79
N ALA A 158 15.48 -13.95 8.57
CA ALA A 158 14.48 -13.99 7.50
C ALA A 158 13.53 -15.18 7.67
N GLU A 159 14.04 -16.31 8.12
CA GLU A 159 13.24 -17.46 8.54
C GLU A 159 12.36 -17.12 9.75
N PHE A 160 12.88 -16.34 10.70
CA PHE A 160 12.12 -15.94 11.88
C PHE A 160 10.94 -15.03 11.51
N GLU A 161 11.14 -14.01 10.66
CA GLU A 161 10.04 -13.19 10.14
C GLU A 161 9.01 -14.03 9.36
N ARG A 162 9.46 -15.01 8.56
CA ARG A 162 8.56 -15.92 7.83
C ARG A 162 7.74 -16.80 8.78
N LEU A 163 8.35 -17.32 9.84
CA LEU A 163 7.65 -18.11 10.86
C LEU A 163 6.60 -17.27 11.59
N LEU A 164 6.91 -16.02 11.92
CA LEU A 164 5.98 -15.08 12.54
C LEU A 164 4.82 -14.72 11.59
N TYR A 165 5.10 -14.52 10.30
CA TYR A 165 4.09 -14.29 9.27
C TYR A 165 3.14 -15.50 9.15
N LEU A 166 3.69 -16.71 9.03
CA LEU A 166 2.91 -17.95 8.96
C LEU A 166 2.06 -18.14 10.22
N ASN A 167 2.66 -18.02 11.41
CA ASN A 167 1.94 -18.13 12.68
C ASN A 167 0.83 -17.09 12.79
N ARG A 168 1.06 -15.85 12.38
CA ARG A 168 0.01 -14.82 12.31
C ARG A 168 -1.14 -15.25 11.40
N LYS A 169 -0.87 -15.79 10.22
CA LYS A 169 -1.90 -16.25 9.27
C LYS A 169 -2.70 -17.43 9.83
N ARG A 170 -2.04 -18.39 10.49
CA ARG A 170 -2.71 -19.48 11.19
C ARG A 170 -3.57 -18.99 12.34
N ILE A 171 -3.09 -18.04 13.16
CA ILE A 171 -3.87 -17.38 14.21
C ILE A 171 -5.12 -16.72 13.59
N GLU A 172 -4.96 -15.90 12.55
CA GLU A 172 -6.09 -15.24 11.88
C GLU A 172 -7.13 -16.27 11.40
N ASN A 173 -6.69 -17.37 10.81
CA ASN A 173 -7.57 -18.43 10.32
C ASN A 173 -8.25 -19.20 11.45
N ARG A 174 -7.53 -19.50 12.55
CA ARG A 174 -8.07 -20.17 13.74
C ARG A 174 -9.14 -19.32 14.40
N LEU A 175 -8.89 -18.02 14.59
CA LEU A 175 -9.83 -17.06 15.17
C LEU A 175 -11.07 -16.87 14.29
N ARG A 176 -10.92 -16.77 12.96
CA ARG A 176 -12.06 -16.72 12.02
C ARG A 176 -12.91 -17.99 12.09
N LYS A 177 -12.28 -19.17 12.10
CA LYS A 177 -12.97 -20.47 12.20
C LYS A 177 -13.71 -20.62 13.53
N ALA A 178 -13.15 -20.11 14.62
CA ALA A 178 -13.78 -20.13 15.94
C ALA A 178 -14.95 -19.13 16.06
N ASN A 179 -15.04 -18.14 15.16
CA ASN A 179 -16.10 -17.12 15.13
C ASN A 179 -16.27 -16.37 16.46
N ILE A 180 -15.17 -16.04 17.12
CA ILE A 180 -15.17 -15.47 18.49
C ILE A 180 -15.21 -13.93 18.55
N GLY A 181 -15.46 -13.27 17.42
CA GLY A 181 -15.59 -11.81 17.31
C GLY A 181 -14.57 -11.19 16.37
N ARG A 182 -14.60 -9.86 16.24
CA ARG A 182 -13.66 -9.14 15.39
C ARG A 182 -12.29 -9.00 16.06
N PHE A 183 -11.25 -9.09 15.25
CA PHE A 183 -9.89 -8.90 15.70
C PHE A 183 -9.03 -8.34 14.57
N TYR A 184 -7.86 -7.82 14.94
CA TYR A 184 -6.86 -7.37 13.99
C TYR A 184 -5.46 -7.45 14.63
N ILE A 185 -4.45 -7.78 13.82
CA ILE A 185 -3.07 -7.92 14.26
C ILE A 185 -2.24 -6.85 13.53
N PRO A 186 -2.01 -5.65 14.13
CA PRO A 186 -1.27 -4.57 13.50
C PRO A 186 0.15 -4.95 13.09
N SER A 187 0.84 -5.73 13.91
CA SER A 187 2.20 -6.20 13.65
C SER A 187 2.45 -7.49 14.43
N TYR A 188 3.20 -8.42 13.84
CA TYR A 188 3.76 -9.56 14.54
C TYR A 188 5.14 -9.85 13.92
N SER A 189 6.19 -9.33 14.56
CA SER A 189 7.53 -9.23 13.97
C SER A 189 8.60 -9.09 15.05
N SER A 190 9.83 -9.48 14.71
CA SER A 190 11.05 -9.25 15.47
C SER A 190 11.76 -7.95 15.10
N GLN A 191 11.41 -7.36 13.95
CA GLN A 191 12.10 -6.19 13.41
C GLN A 191 11.33 -4.90 13.61
N LYS A 192 9.99 -4.96 13.64
CA LYS A 192 9.12 -3.78 13.61
C LYS A 192 7.87 -3.92 14.44
N ILE A 193 7.32 -2.78 14.84
CA ILE A 193 6.09 -2.69 15.61
C ILE A 193 5.26 -1.49 15.17
N VAL A 194 3.93 -1.62 15.26
CA VAL A 194 2.98 -0.57 14.86
C VAL A 194 2.17 -0.11 16.07
N TYR A 195 2.20 1.19 16.35
CA TYR A 195 1.34 1.87 17.32
C TYR A 195 0.37 2.79 16.57
N LYS A 196 -0.93 2.51 16.63
CA LYS A 196 -1.94 3.22 15.85
C LYS A 196 -3.32 3.19 16.48
N GLY A 197 -4.17 4.14 16.11
CA GLY A 197 -5.58 4.09 16.51
C GLY A 197 -6.41 5.28 16.05
N LEU A 198 -7.64 5.35 16.55
CA LEU A 198 -8.63 6.37 16.19
C LEU A 198 -8.46 7.64 17.03
N MET A 199 -7.41 8.38 16.74
CA MET A 199 -7.12 9.66 17.40
C MET A 199 -6.51 10.63 16.41
N VAL A 200 -6.52 11.91 16.76
CA VAL A 200 -5.72 12.90 16.04
C VAL A 200 -4.23 12.69 16.32
N ALA A 201 -3.39 12.96 15.32
CA ALA A 201 -1.93 12.86 15.39
C ALA A 201 -1.30 13.35 16.71
N GLN A 202 -1.80 14.45 17.27
CA GLN A 202 -1.23 15.05 18.49
C GLN A 202 -1.36 14.17 19.72
N GLN A 203 -2.35 13.29 19.77
CA GLN A 203 -2.63 12.46 20.95
C GLN A 203 -1.87 11.14 20.95
N LEU A 204 -1.24 10.72 19.84
CA LEU A 204 -0.62 9.39 19.71
C LEU A 204 0.38 9.09 20.84
N GLU A 205 1.33 10.00 21.07
CA GLU A 205 2.33 9.88 22.16
C GLU A 205 1.69 9.85 23.54
N ARG A 206 0.61 10.64 23.74
CA ARG A 206 -0.07 10.71 25.03
C ARG A 206 -0.92 9.49 25.31
N PHE A 207 -1.51 8.90 24.27
CA PHE A 207 -2.33 7.71 24.35
C PHE A 207 -1.49 6.45 24.61
N TYR A 208 -0.30 6.37 23.99
CA TYR A 208 0.68 5.30 24.19
C TYR A 208 1.92 5.80 24.95
N PRO A 209 1.93 5.75 26.29
CA PRO A 209 3.08 6.13 27.10
C PRO A 209 4.42 5.48 26.71
N ASP A 210 4.40 4.28 26.11
CA ASP A 210 5.60 3.65 25.55
C ASP A 210 6.36 4.59 24.61
N LEU A 211 5.65 5.40 23.81
CA LEU A 211 6.24 6.30 22.83
C LEU A 211 6.96 7.51 23.47
N ALA A 212 6.69 7.80 24.74
CA ALA A 212 7.37 8.84 25.51
C ALA A 212 8.52 8.28 26.36
N ASP A 213 8.72 6.96 26.37
CA ASP A 213 9.78 6.33 27.16
C ASP A 213 11.15 6.55 26.50
N PRO A 214 12.16 7.08 27.22
CA PRO A 214 13.49 7.33 26.65
C PRO A 214 14.23 6.05 26.21
N ASP A 215 13.81 4.87 26.67
CA ASP A 215 14.33 3.58 26.22
C ASP A 215 13.67 3.08 24.93
N TYR A 216 12.69 3.81 24.39
CA TYR A 216 12.17 3.59 23.05
C TYR A 216 13.16 4.13 22.01
N LEU A 217 14.10 3.28 21.60
CA LEU A 217 15.16 3.62 20.66
C LEU A 217 14.88 3.04 19.28
N THR A 218 14.94 3.89 18.25
CA THR A 218 14.73 3.48 16.86
C THR A 218 15.63 4.28 15.91
N SER A 219 16.00 3.71 14.77
CA SER A 219 16.77 4.43 13.73
C SER A 219 15.91 4.87 12.54
N LEU A 220 14.67 4.37 12.46
CA LEU A 220 13.70 4.76 11.46
C LEU A 220 12.28 4.75 12.02
N ALA A 221 11.41 5.57 11.46
CA ALA A 221 9.99 5.60 11.77
C ALA A 221 9.18 6.03 10.54
N VAL A 222 8.12 5.30 10.23
CA VAL A 222 7.11 5.64 9.23
C VAL A 222 5.87 6.14 9.95
N PHE A 223 5.36 7.30 9.59
CA PHE A 223 4.19 7.90 10.23
C PHE A 223 3.06 8.12 9.22
N HIS A 224 1.82 8.05 9.70
CA HIS A 224 0.64 8.29 8.88
C HIS A 224 -0.50 8.94 9.67
N GLN A 225 -1.13 9.92 9.05
CA GLN A 225 -2.40 10.51 9.46
C GLN A 225 -3.43 10.28 8.36
N ARG A 226 -4.55 9.66 8.73
CA ARG A 226 -5.65 9.32 7.82
C ARG A 226 -6.72 10.40 7.77
N TYR A 227 -7.41 10.43 6.63
CA TYR A 227 -8.63 11.16 6.33
C TYR A 227 -9.52 10.24 5.50
N SER A 228 -10.77 10.02 5.92
CA SER A 228 -11.70 9.06 5.35
C SER A 228 -13.03 9.72 5.06
N THR A 229 -13.41 9.78 3.79
CA THR A 229 -14.76 10.22 3.37
C THR A 229 -15.75 9.08 3.19
N ASN A 230 -15.25 7.83 3.10
CA ASN A 230 -16.03 6.70 2.57
C ASN A 230 -16.18 5.53 3.56
N THR A 231 -15.49 5.55 4.70
CA THR A 231 -15.54 4.45 5.68
C THR A 231 -15.85 4.95 7.07
N ILE A 232 -16.61 4.15 7.82
CA ILE A 232 -16.81 4.37 9.26
C ILE A 232 -15.45 4.19 9.96
N PRO A 233 -15.01 5.13 10.82
CA PRO A 233 -13.74 5.01 11.54
C PRO A 233 -13.64 3.70 12.31
N ARG A 234 -12.59 2.92 12.03
CA ARG A 234 -12.26 1.66 12.71
C ARG A 234 -10.79 1.65 13.09
N TRP A 235 -10.48 1.19 14.30
CA TRP A 235 -9.11 1.10 14.84
C TRP A 235 -8.17 0.31 13.93
N SER A 236 -8.65 -0.76 13.31
CA SER A 236 -7.89 -1.60 12.36
C SER A 236 -7.52 -0.88 11.06
N LEU A 237 -8.31 0.11 10.63
CA LEU A 237 -8.13 0.86 9.38
C LEU A 237 -7.23 2.09 9.55
N ALA A 238 -6.85 2.45 10.78
CA ALA A 238 -5.76 3.39 11.00
C ALA A 238 -4.47 2.85 10.37
N GLN A 239 -3.59 3.75 9.97
CA GLN A 239 -2.31 3.42 9.34
C GLN A 239 -1.15 3.93 10.21
N PRO A 240 0.09 3.42 10.04
CA PRO A 240 0.52 2.43 9.03
C PRO A 240 -0.12 1.03 9.15
N PHE A 241 -0.08 0.29 8.04
CA PHE A 241 -0.27 -1.16 8.04
C PHE A 241 1.05 -1.86 8.40
N ARG A 242 1.23 -3.12 8.03
CA ARG A 242 2.37 -3.92 8.52
C ARG A 242 3.67 -3.45 7.90
N TYR A 243 3.64 -3.00 6.66
CA TYR A 243 4.78 -2.41 5.95
C TYR A 243 4.49 -0.97 5.54
N LEU A 244 3.24 -0.67 5.18
CA LEU A 244 2.91 0.49 4.35
C LEU A 244 2.08 1.56 5.07
N GLY A 245 2.49 2.81 4.92
CA GLY A 245 1.64 4.00 4.97
C GLY A 245 1.33 4.48 3.55
N HIS A 246 0.06 4.74 3.26
CA HIS A 246 -0.44 5.13 1.96
C HIS A 246 -1.32 6.39 2.08
N ASN A 247 -0.87 7.47 1.44
CA ASN A 247 -1.69 8.64 1.16
C ASN A 247 -2.16 8.54 -0.30
N GLY A 248 -3.45 8.28 -0.49
CA GLY A 248 -3.96 8.02 -1.82
C GLY A 248 -5.22 7.18 -1.84
N GLU A 249 -5.56 6.71 -3.04
CA GLU A 249 -6.66 5.78 -3.30
C GLU A 249 -6.29 4.88 -4.47
N ILE A 250 -6.37 3.56 -4.29
CA ILE A 250 -6.13 2.60 -5.38
C ILE A 250 -7.43 2.44 -6.18
N ASN A 251 -7.47 3.03 -7.38
CA ASN A 251 -8.67 3.04 -8.22
C ASN A 251 -8.84 1.75 -9.05
N THR A 252 -7.80 0.91 -9.14
CA THR A 252 -7.86 -0.42 -9.79
C THR A 252 -8.19 -1.57 -8.84
N LEU A 253 -8.56 -1.27 -7.58
CA LEU A 253 -8.69 -2.25 -6.50
C LEU A 253 -9.49 -3.51 -6.87
N SER A 254 -10.68 -3.37 -7.45
CA SER A 254 -11.52 -4.53 -7.78
C SER A 254 -10.86 -5.48 -8.78
N GLY A 255 -10.09 -4.94 -9.73
CA GLY A 255 -9.30 -5.76 -10.65
C GLY A 255 -8.18 -6.48 -9.91
N ASN A 256 -7.40 -5.75 -9.11
CA ASN A 256 -6.25 -6.28 -8.39
C ASN A 256 -6.66 -7.39 -7.40
N VAL A 257 -7.76 -7.20 -6.67
CA VAL A 257 -8.29 -8.20 -5.73
C VAL A 257 -8.69 -9.47 -6.46
N ASN A 258 -9.48 -9.36 -7.55
CA ASN A 258 -9.92 -10.51 -8.31
C ASN A 258 -8.75 -11.27 -8.95
N PHE A 259 -7.74 -10.55 -9.44
CA PHE A 259 -6.56 -11.17 -10.01
C PHE A 259 -5.66 -11.82 -8.94
N MET A 260 -5.58 -11.25 -7.74
CA MET A 260 -4.91 -11.91 -6.62
C MET A 260 -5.64 -13.17 -6.17
N GLU A 261 -6.97 -13.13 -6.07
CA GLU A 261 -7.80 -14.31 -5.75
C GLU A 261 -7.58 -15.42 -6.79
N ALA A 262 -7.59 -15.08 -8.10
CA ALA A 262 -7.28 -16.03 -9.15
C ALA A 262 -5.87 -16.65 -9.04
N ARG A 263 -4.91 -15.90 -8.48
CA ARG A 263 -3.53 -16.37 -8.29
C ARG A 263 -3.37 -17.30 -7.10
N GLU A 264 -4.23 -17.24 -6.10
CA GLU A 264 -4.13 -18.07 -4.88
C GLU A 264 -3.99 -19.56 -5.22
N HIS A 265 -4.69 -20.03 -6.26
CA HIS A 265 -4.64 -21.44 -6.71
C HIS A 265 -3.37 -21.87 -7.45
N VAL A 266 -2.54 -20.92 -7.91
CA VAL A 266 -1.29 -21.20 -8.64
C VAL A 266 -0.05 -20.77 -7.87
N LEU A 267 -0.23 -20.23 -6.66
CA LEU A 267 0.87 -19.86 -5.77
C LEU A 267 1.72 -21.08 -5.44
N LYS A 268 3.02 -20.95 -5.66
CA LYS A 268 4.02 -21.97 -5.28
C LYS A 268 5.25 -21.27 -4.74
N SER A 269 5.83 -21.79 -3.66
CA SER A 269 7.08 -21.23 -3.15
C SER A 269 7.93 -22.32 -2.54
N LYS A 270 9.22 -22.33 -2.88
CA LYS A 270 10.20 -23.18 -2.22
C LYS A 270 10.36 -22.83 -0.74
N LEU A 271 10.09 -21.58 -0.37
CA LEU A 271 10.21 -21.09 1.00
C LEU A 271 9.04 -21.50 1.89
N TRP A 272 7.87 -21.73 1.29
CA TRP A 272 6.64 -22.10 2.01
C TRP A 272 6.33 -23.59 1.92
N GLY A 273 6.72 -24.27 0.83
CA GLY A 273 6.30 -25.66 0.63
C GLY A 273 4.79 -25.79 0.69
N ASP A 274 4.31 -26.72 1.50
CA ASP A 274 2.87 -26.98 1.71
C ASP A 274 2.22 -25.95 2.66
N ASP A 275 3.01 -25.21 3.46
CA ASP A 275 2.50 -24.16 4.36
C ASP A 275 1.92 -22.95 3.60
N ILE A 276 2.06 -22.90 2.27
CA ILE A 276 1.52 -21.81 1.45
C ILE A 276 -0.01 -21.71 1.52
N ASP A 277 -0.68 -22.84 1.72
CA ASP A 277 -2.15 -22.91 1.84
C ASP A 277 -2.65 -22.22 3.12
N ASP A 278 -1.83 -22.21 4.18
CA ASP A 278 -2.16 -21.53 5.44
C ASP A 278 -2.10 -19.99 5.32
N LEU A 279 -1.48 -19.48 4.25
CA LEU A 279 -1.43 -18.04 3.97
C LEU A 279 -2.74 -17.51 3.38
N LEU A 280 -3.65 -18.39 2.95
CA LEU A 280 -4.90 -18.00 2.31
C LEU A 280 -5.99 -17.59 3.33
N PRO A 281 -6.90 -16.66 2.98
CA PRO A 281 -6.81 -15.77 1.81
C PRO A 281 -5.70 -14.74 1.99
N ILE A 282 -5.04 -14.34 0.91
CA ILE A 282 -3.94 -13.36 0.93
C ILE A 282 -4.48 -11.99 1.33
N ILE A 283 -5.48 -11.51 0.59
CA ILE A 283 -6.14 -10.24 0.86
C ILE A 283 -7.27 -10.45 1.86
N SER A 284 -7.25 -9.69 2.94
CA SER A 284 -8.33 -9.75 3.93
C SER A 284 -9.60 -9.10 3.38
N PRO A 285 -10.78 -9.75 3.46
CA PRO A 285 -12.02 -9.28 2.80
C PRO A 285 -12.55 -7.96 3.38
N ASP A 286 -12.31 -7.68 4.67
CA ASP A 286 -12.79 -6.48 5.36
C ASP A 286 -11.78 -5.31 5.36
N GLY A 287 -10.74 -5.39 4.53
CA GLY A 287 -9.67 -4.41 4.44
C GLY A 287 -10.01 -3.18 3.60
N SER A 288 -9.31 -2.07 3.85
CA SER A 288 -9.27 -0.95 2.88
C SER A 288 -8.41 -1.29 1.66
N ASP A 289 -8.50 -0.48 0.61
CA ASP A 289 -7.63 -0.54 -0.58
C ASP A 289 -6.13 -0.62 -0.24
N SER A 290 -5.72 0.20 0.72
CA SER A 290 -4.37 0.34 1.24
C SER A 290 -3.93 -0.89 2.04
N ALA A 291 -4.88 -1.56 2.69
CA ALA A 291 -4.64 -2.80 3.42
C ALA A 291 -4.45 -3.98 2.46
N ALA A 292 -5.22 -4.00 1.37
CA ALA A 292 -5.06 -4.99 0.31
C ALA A 292 -3.67 -4.88 -0.35
N LEU A 293 -3.22 -3.64 -0.63
CA LEU A 293 -1.87 -3.39 -1.14
C LEU A 293 -0.78 -3.85 -0.16
N ASP A 294 -0.94 -3.57 1.14
CA ASP A 294 -0.02 -4.03 2.18
C ASP A 294 0.02 -5.57 2.30
N ASN A 295 -1.12 -6.26 2.17
CA ASN A 295 -1.19 -7.73 2.22
C ASN A 295 -0.45 -8.37 1.04
N THR A 296 -0.64 -7.84 -0.17
CA THR A 296 0.08 -8.33 -1.36
C THR A 296 1.58 -8.01 -1.28
N LEU A 297 1.95 -6.81 -0.81
CA LEU A 297 3.34 -6.44 -0.55
C LEU A 297 4.00 -7.41 0.45
N GLU A 298 3.34 -7.67 1.57
CA GLU A 298 3.80 -8.57 2.61
C GLU A 298 4.00 -10.01 2.10
N LEU A 299 3.07 -10.53 1.30
CA LEU A 299 3.24 -11.84 0.65
C LEU A 299 4.50 -11.89 -0.21
N LEU A 300 4.72 -10.90 -1.07
CA LEU A 300 5.88 -10.85 -1.95
C LEU A 300 7.18 -10.76 -1.16
N VAL A 301 7.20 -9.96 -0.08
CA VAL A 301 8.38 -9.79 0.76
C VAL A 301 8.71 -11.07 1.52
N MET A 302 7.72 -11.65 2.20
CA MET A 302 7.91 -12.90 2.95
C MET A 302 8.19 -14.09 2.02
N SER A 303 7.86 -13.99 0.73
CA SER A 303 8.20 -14.99 -0.29
C SER A 303 9.58 -14.76 -0.95
N GLY A 304 10.42 -13.88 -0.39
CA GLY A 304 11.85 -13.77 -0.73
C GLY A 304 12.22 -12.58 -1.62
N ARG A 305 11.29 -11.67 -1.92
CA ARG A 305 11.63 -10.37 -2.53
C ARG A 305 11.94 -9.36 -1.45
N ASP A 306 12.89 -8.46 -1.69
CA ASP A 306 13.05 -7.30 -0.83
C ASP A 306 11.91 -6.28 -1.09
N PRO A 307 11.59 -5.40 -0.12
CA PRO A 307 10.42 -4.51 -0.21
C PRO A 307 10.48 -3.55 -1.39
N ILE A 308 11.67 -3.14 -1.83
CA ILE A 308 11.85 -2.25 -2.98
C ILE A 308 11.49 -2.98 -4.28
N HIS A 309 11.95 -4.22 -4.46
CA HIS A 309 11.58 -5.03 -5.62
C HIS A 309 10.05 -5.25 -5.68
N ALA A 310 9.45 -5.66 -4.56
CA ALA A 310 8.01 -5.87 -4.49
C ALA A 310 7.22 -4.59 -4.81
N LEU A 311 7.69 -3.44 -4.35
CA LEU A 311 7.07 -2.16 -4.68
C LEU A 311 7.19 -1.80 -6.17
N LEU A 312 8.35 -2.01 -6.79
CA LEU A 312 8.54 -1.78 -8.23
C LEU A 312 7.69 -2.71 -9.11
N MET A 313 7.27 -3.86 -8.58
CA MET A 313 6.33 -4.76 -9.23
C MET A 313 4.88 -4.28 -9.09
N LEU A 314 4.48 -3.85 -7.90
CA LEU A 314 3.10 -3.45 -7.60
C LEU A 314 2.77 -2.06 -8.14
N VAL A 315 3.70 -1.11 -8.05
CA VAL A 315 3.52 0.29 -8.44
C VAL A 315 4.67 0.70 -9.39
N PRO A 316 4.70 0.16 -10.62
CA PRO A 316 5.75 0.48 -11.59
C PRO A 316 5.64 1.94 -12.09
N GLU A 317 6.76 2.52 -12.54
CA GLU A 317 6.70 3.79 -13.27
C GLU A 317 6.02 3.60 -14.64
N ALA A 318 5.48 4.66 -15.23
CA ALA A 318 5.03 4.59 -16.61
C ALA A 318 6.22 4.40 -17.56
N PHE A 319 6.25 3.28 -18.29
CA PHE A 319 7.41 2.86 -19.07
C PHE A 319 7.08 2.55 -20.54
N GLU A 320 5.83 2.27 -20.86
CA GLU A 320 5.36 1.75 -22.15
C GLU A 320 5.52 2.80 -23.26
N GLY A 321 5.11 4.05 -23.01
CA GLY A 321 5.23 5.17 -23.94
C GLY A 321 6.49 6.02 -23.75
N LYS A 322 7.35 5.70 -22.80
CA LYS A 322 8.46 6.57 -22.38
C LYS A 322 9.65 6.47 -23.33
N GLU A 323 9.94 7.57 -24.04
CA GLU A 323 11.13 7.67 -24.89
C GLU A 323 12.42 7.69 -24.05
N GLY A 324 13.47 7.01 -24.53
CA GLY A 324 14.79 7.03 -23.90
C GLY A 324 14.91 6.23 -22.59
N ILE A 325 13.94 5.37 -22.27
CA ILE A 325 14.07 4.42 -21.16
C ILE A 325 15.24 3.44 -21.40
N ASP A 326 15.97 3.13 -20.33
CA ASP A 326 17.02 2.11 -20.38
C ASP A 326 16.43 0.74 -20.77
N LYS A 327 17.15 -0.01 -21.62
CA LYS A 327 16.64 -1.28 -22.17
C LYS A 327 16.51 -2.37 -21.11
N GLU A 328 17.42 -2.41 -20.14
CA GLU A 328 17.38 -3.39 -19.05
C GLU A 328 16.20 -3.06 -18.13
N LEU A 329 15.98 -1.78 -17.85
CA LEU A 329 14.83 -1.31 -17.08
C LEU A 329 13.49 -1.60 -17.78
N LYS A 330 13.39 -1.34 -19.08
CA LYS A 330 12.20 -1.70 -19.86
C LYS A 330 11.94 -3.21 -19.80
N ALA A 331 12.97 -4.03 -20.00
CA ALA A 331 12.82 -5.48 -19.93
C ALA A 331 12.41 -5.98 -18.54
N PHE A 332 12.90 -5.33 -17.47
CA PHE A 332 12.45 -5.58 -16.11
C PHE A 332 10.96 -5.29 -15.93
N TYR A 333 10.47 -4.14 -16.42
CA TYR A 333 9.05 -3.82 -16.32
C TYR A 333 8.17 -4.68 -17.23
N ASP A 334 8.59 -4.95 -18.47
CA ASP A 334 7.91 -5.90 -19.38
C ASP A 334 7.73 -7.26 -18.69
N TYR A 335 8.76 -7.74 -17.98
CA TYR A 335 8.71 -9.02 -17.27
C TYR A 335 7.73 -8.97 -16.09
N ASN A 336 7.79 -7.92 -15.27
CA ASN A 336 6.93 -7.82 -14.10
C ASN A 336 5.46 -7.56 -14.46
N ALA A 337 5.18 -6.82 -15.54
CA ALA A 337 3.81 -6.63 -16.06
C ALA A 337 3.15 -7.95 -16.50
N SER A 338 3.97 -8.93 -16.89
CA SER A 338 3.52 -10.29 -17.18
C SER A 338 3.07 -11.06 -15.93
N LEU A 339 3.55 -10.67 -14.75
CA LEU A 339 3.27 -11.33 -13.47
C LEU A 339 2.19 -10.59 -12.66
N MET A 340 2.30 -9.27 -12.57
CA MET A 340 1.51 -8.41 -11.70
C MET A 340 0.98 -7.20 -12.47
N GLU A 341 -0.33 -7.00 -12.44
CA GLU A 341 -0.96 -5.76 -12.89
C GLU A 341 -0.66 -4.60 -11.93
N PRO A 342 -0.52 -3.36 -12.44
CA PRO A 342 -0.30 -2.21 -11.58
C PRO A 342 -1.44 -1.95 -10.60
N TRP A 343 -1.07 -1.71 -9.35
CA TRP A 343 -1.94 -1.16 -8.31
C TRP A 343 -1.97 0.35 -8.47
N ASP A 344 -2.86 0.83 -9.34
CA ASP A 344 -2.89 2.21 -9.83
C ASP A 344 -3.90 3.07 -9.06
N GLY A 345 -3.72 4.38 -9.22
CA GLY A 345 -4.40 5.44 -8.48
C GLY A 345 -3.41 6.38 -7.82
N PRO A 346 -3.84 7.55 -7.33
CA PRO A 346 -2.97 8.46 -6.60
C PRO A 346 -2.36 7.73 -5.41
N ALA A 347 -1.03 7.69 -5.30
CA ALA A 347 -0.36 7.01 -4.21
C ALA A 347 0.97 7.70 -3.85
N ALA A 348 1.02 8.26 -2.65
CA ALA A 348 2.25 8.55 -1.94
C ALA A 348 2.45 7.46 -0.88
N LEU A 349 3.51 6.69 -1.03
CA LEU A 349 3.79 5.51 -0.22
C LEU A 349 5.01 5.79 0.65
N ALA A 350 4.93 5.44 1.94
CA ALA A 350 6.07 5.31 2.82
C ALA A 350 6.02 3.93 3.46
N LEU A 351 7.11 3.18 3.42
CA LEU A 351 7.12 1.80 3.88
C LEU A 351 8.40 1.42 4.62
N SER A 352 8.30 0.39 5.45
CA SER A 352 9.46 -0.22 6.10
C SER A 352 9.26 -1.69 6.43
N ASP A 353 10.33 -2.46 6.26
CA ASP A 353 10.47 -3.82 6.79
C ASP A 353 11.22 -3.86 8.14
N GLY A 354 11.64 -2.71 8.68
CA GLY A 354 12.51 -2.61 9.85
C GLY A 354 13.99 -2.37 9.50
N ARG A 355 14.39 -2.55 8.24
CA ARG A 355 15.73 -2.21 7.72
C ARG A 355 15.67 -1.02 6.77
N PHE A 356 14.82 -1.13 5.76
CA PHE A 356 14.62 -0.10 4.75
C PHE A 356 13.56 0.90 5.22
N ALA A 357 13.78 2.18 4.93
CA ALA A 357 12.73 3.18 4.90
C ALA A 357 12.59 3.67 3.46
N VAL A 358 11.46 3.41 2.82
CA VAL A 358 11.27 3.66 1.38
C VAL A 358 10.10 4.59 1.16
N ALA A 359 10.29 5.53 0.24
CA ALA A 359 9.29 6.46 -0.24
C ALA A 359 9.12 6.27 -1.75
N ALA A 360 7.88 6.19 -2.23
CA ALA A 360 7.57 6.06 -3.65
C ALA A 360 6.29 6.80 -4.02
N LEU A 361 6.22 7.21 -5.28
CA LEU A 361 5.01 7.79 -5.88
C LEU A 361 4.44 6.89 -6.97
N ASP A 362 3.13 6.98 -7.15
CA ASP A 362 2.41 6.41 -8.28
C ASP A 362 2.98 6.89 -9.63
N ARG A 363 2.62 6.17 -10.70
CA ARG A 363 3.13 6.39 -12.06
C ARG A 363 2.90 7.81 -12.60
N ASN A 364 1.93 8.54 -12.03
CA ASN A 364 1.52 9.89 -12.44
C ASN A 364 1.97 10.97 -11.43
N GLY A 365 2.47 10.59 -10.26
CA GLY A 365 2.92 11.51 -9.22
C GLY A 365 1.79 12.39 -8.69
N LEU A 366 0.62 11.81 -8.47
CA LEU A 366 -0.62 12.54 -8.14
C LEU A 366 -0.66 13.02 -6.69
N ARG A 367 0.29 12.58 -5.85
CA ARG A 367 0.41 12.97 -4.45
C ARG A 367 1.78 13.62 -4.19
N PRO A 368 1.86 14.61 -3.28
CA PRO A 368 3.12 15.25 -2.96
C PRO A 368 3.97 14.37 -2.03
N GLN A 369 5.27 14.27 -2.34
CA GLN A 369 6.30 13.87 -1.38
C GLN A 369 7.56 14.72 -1.53
N ARG A 370 7.98 15.33 -0.41
CA ARG A 370 9.16 16.18 -0.27
C ARG A 370 10.16 15.44 0.61
N TYR A 371 11.46 15.61 0.34
CA TYR A 371 12.49 15.05 1.20
C TYR A 371 13.61 16.04 1.49
N TRP A 372 14.23 15.87 2.65
CA TRP A 372 15.42 16.59 3.07
C TRP A 372 16.47 15.61 3.59
N ILE A 373 17.73 15.99 3.40
CA ILE A 373 18.87 15.24 3.92
C ILE A 373 19.67 16.21 4.78
N SER A 374 19.96 15.80 6.00
CA SER A 374 20.79 16.57 6.93
C SER A 374 22.27 16.17 6.84
N SER A 375 23.16 17.05 7.31
CA SER A 375 24.60 16.85 7.33
C SER A 375 25.05 15.70 8.23
N ASP A 376 24.25 15.36 9.25
CA ASP A 376 24.52 14.27 10.17
C ASP A 376 23.98 12.91 9.67
N GLY A 377 23.23 12.89 8.56
CA GLY A 377 22.76 11.69 7.87
C GLY A 377 21.30 11.32 8.15
N ILE A 378 20.48 12.25 8.64
CA ILE A 378 19.04 12.05 8.81
C ILE A 378 18.32 12.39 7.51
N VAL A 379 17.45 11.49 7.07
CA VAL A 379 16.59 11.66 5.91
C VAL A 379 15.16 11.79 6.40
N VAL A 380 14.53 12.90 6.03
CA VAL A 380 13.11 13.17 6.33
C VAL A 380 12.35 13.16 5.01
N VAL A 381 11.31 12.35 4.92
CA VAL A 381 10.34 12.36 3.82
C VAL A 381 8.96 12.66 4.38
N GLY A 382 8.21 13.54 3.72
CA GLY A 382 6.84 13.85 4.12
C GLY A 382 5.99 14.39 2.98
N SER A 383 4.66 14.32 3.16
CA SER A 383 3.71 14.94 2.21
C SER A 383 3.89 16.46 2.08
N GLU A 384 4.46 17.10 3.11
CA GLU A 384 4.81 18.51 3.09
C GLU A 384 6.29 18.69 3.44
N ALA A 385 6.85 19.83 3.04
CA ALA A 385 8.22 20.16 3.43
C ALA A 385 8.27 20.41 4.94
N GLY A 386 7.51 21.37 5.48
CA GLY A 386 7.65 21.86 6.87
C GLY A 386 7.25 20.91 8.01
N VAL A 387 7.38 19.60 7.84
CA VAL A 387 6.96 18.59 8.83
C VAL A 387 7.92 18.49 10.02
N VAL A 388 9.22 18.73 9.85
CA VAL A 388 10.20 18.72 10.93
C VAL A 388 10.85 20.10 11.04
N ASN A 389 11.03 20.61 12.26
CA ASN A 389 11.79 21.83 12.48
C ASN A 389 13.28 21.49 12.58
N MET A 390 14.01 21.62 11.47
CA MET A 390 15.45 21.38 11.40
C MET A 390 16.17 22.69 11.04
N PRO A 391 17.29 23.03 11.72
CA PRO A 391 18.10 24.20 11.37
C PRO A 391 18.52 24.16 9.90
N VAL A 392 18.30 25.26 9.16
CA VAL A 392 18.62 25.33 7.73
C VAL A 392 20.12 25.08 7.47
N SER A 393 20.98 25.42 8.42
CA SER A 393 22.43 25.16 8.37
C SER A 393 22.80 23.68 8.37
N GLU A 394 21.91 22.80 8.85
CA GLU A 394 22.13 21.36 8.90
C GLU A 394 21.60 20.64 7.65
N ILE A 395 20.85 21.32 6.79
CA ILE A 395 20.24 20.69 5.61
C ILE A 395 21.21 20.75 4.42
N VAL A 396 21.66 19.59 3.96
CA VAL A 396 22.57 19.48 2.80
C VAL A 396 21.82 19.38 1.47
N GLU A 397 20.62 18.78 1.47
CA GLU A 397 19.83 18.61 0.26
C GLU A 397 18.32 18.74 0.54
N LYS A 398 17.59 19.33 -0.41
CA LYS A 398 16.13 19.36 -0.44
C LYS A 398 15.64 18.96 -1.81
N GLY A 399 14.71 18.02 -1.87
CA GLY A 399 14.13 17.56 -3.13
C GLY A 399 12.66 17.17 -3.01
N ARG A 400 12.16 16.58 -4.09
CA ARG A 400 10.82 16.01 -4.20
C ARG A 400 10.86 14.75 -5.05
N LEU A 401 9.95 13.83 -4.78
CA LEU A 401 9.70 12.73 -5.70
C LEU A 401 8.76 13.20 -6.82
N GLY A 402 9.02 12.72 -8.03
CA GLY A 402 8.17 12.89 -9.20
C GLY A 402 7.43 11.59 -9.56
N PRO A 403 6.70 11.59 -10.68
CA PRO A 403 5.95 10.42 -11.15
C PRO A 403 6.84 9.16 -11.24
N GLY A 404 6.41 8.07 -10.60
CA GLY A 404 7.11 6.79 -10.57
C GLY A 404 8.50 6.81 -9.94
N MET A 405 8.85 7.85 -9.17
CA MET A 405 10.14 7.94 -8.49
C MET A 405 10.13 7.23 -7.13
N ILE A 406 11.30 6.70 -6.77
CA ILE A 406 11.54 6.01 -5.50
C ILE A 406 12.80 6.53 -4.80
N LEU A 407 12.78 6.53 -3.46
CA LEU A 407 13.91 6.87 -2.59
C LEU A 407 13.94 5.86 -1.43
N ALA A 408 15.11 5.33 -1.09
CA ALA A 408 15.24 4.37 0.00
C ALA A 408 16.45 4.65 0.88
N VAL A 409 16.29 4.49 2.20
CA VAL A 409 17.38 4.44 3.18
C VAL A 409 17.57 3.00 3.62
N ASP A 410 18.76 2.46 3.45
CA ASP A 410 19.18 1.16 3.99
C ASP A 410 19.98 1.39 5.28
N THR A 411 19.32 1.23 6.43
CA THR A 411 19.95 1.48 7.74
C THR A 411 21.02 0.44 8.10
N GLN A 412 21.01 -0.73 7.46
CA GLN A 412 21.97 -1.80 7.72
C GLN A 412 23.25 -1.61 6.90
N ASN A 413 23.12 -1.31 5.61
CA ASN A 413 24.28 -1.06 4.73
C ASN A 413 24.78 0.39 4.78
N GLN A 414 24.04 1.27 5.48
CA GLN A 414 24.33 2.69 5.58
C GLN A 414 24.29 3.43 4.24
N GLU A 415 23.29 3.11 3.42
CA GLU A 415 23.14 3.65 2.07
C GLU A 415 21.88 4.51 1.93
N LEU A 416 22.01 5.63 1.22
CA LEU A 416 20.88 6.37 0.67
C LEU A 416 20.82 6.12 -0.84
N LEU A 417 19.71 5.53 -1.28
CA LEU A 417 19.50 5.09 -2.65
C LEU A 417 18.47 5.99 -3.33
N PHE A 418 18.87 6.62 -4.43
CA PHE A 418 17.99 7.43 -5.27
C PHE A 418 17.41 6.60 -6.43
N ASP A 419 16.32 7.10 -7.02
CA ASP A 419 15.54 6.49 -8.10
C ASP A 419 16.37 5.75 -9.17
N LYS A 420 17.31 6.44 -9.81
CA LYS A 420 18.13 5.87 -10.90
C LYS A 420 19.01 4.73 -10.43
N GLU A 421 19.56 4.82 -9.22
CA GLU A 421 20.41 3.78 -8.66
C GLU A 421 19.59 2.54 -8.34
N ILE A 422 18.44 2.74 -7.68
CA ILE A 422 17.48 1.68 -7.37
C ILE A 422 17.10 0.95 -8.66
N LYS A 423 16.52 1.65 -9.63
CA LYS A 423 16.04 1.05 -10.88
C LYS A 423 17.13 0.31 -11.65
N LYS A 424 18.36 0.83 -11.66
CA LYS A 424 19.53 0.17 -12.26
C LYS A 424 19.93 -1.10 -11.49
N ARG A 425 19.88 -1.08 -10.16
CA ARG A 425 20.20 -2.22 -9.29
C ARG A 425 19.22 -3.39 -9.54
N TYR A 426 17.92 -3.10 -9.61
CA TYR A 426 16.90 -4.13 -9.80
C TYR A 426 16.78 -4.64 -11.23
N SER A 427 16.87 -3.76 -12.23
CA SER A 427 16.84 -4.17 -13.64
C SER A 427 18.00 -5.07 -14.07
N ARG A 428 19.08 -5.11 -13.30
CA ARG A 428 20.26 -5.95 -13.55
C ARG A 428 20.33 -7.19 -12.66
N LYS A 429 19.38 -7.37 -11.74
CA LYS A 429 19.37 -8.50 -10.79
C LYS A 429 19.26 -9.85 -11.50
N ASN A 430 18.56 -9.89 -12.64
CA ASN A 430 18.36 -11.08 -13.46
C ASN A 430 18.48 -10.74 -14.96
N PRO A 431 18.65 -11.74 -15.85
CA PRO A 431 18.76 -11.50 -17.29
C PRO A 431 17.38 -11.26 -17.94
N TYR A 432 16.62 -10.26 -17.47
CA TYR A 432 15.25 -9.97 -17.92
C TYR A 432 15.17 -9.76 -19.44
N SER A 433 16.13 -9.04 -20.03
CA SER A 433 16.19 -8.83 -21.49
C SER A 433 16.27 -10.14 -22.28
N LYS A 434 16.97 -11.14 -21.75
CA LYS A 434 17.05 -12.47 -22.37
C LYS A 434 15.70 -13.18 -22.26
N TRP A 435 15.08 -13.17 -21.08
CA TRP A 435 13.79 -13.82 -20.87
C TRP A 435 12.68 -13.22 -21.75
N ILE A 436 12.60 -11.90 -21.85
CA ILE A 436 11.67 -11.25 -22.76
C ILE A 436 11.93 -11.67 -24.20
N LYS A 437 13.18 -11.64 -24.65
CA LYS A 437 13.52 -12.04 -26.03
C LYS A 437 13.16 -13.50 -26.32
N ASP A 438 13.38 -14.40 -25.37
CA ASP A 438 13.21 -15.84 -25.55
C ASP A 438 11.74 -16.27 -25.49
N TRP A 439 10.89 -15.54 -24.73
CA TRP A 439 9.52 -15.98 -24.41
C TRP A 439 8.39 -15.04 -24.85
N PHE A 440 8.63 -13.73 -24.97
CA PHE A 440 7.58 -12.81 -25.43
C PHE A 440 7.46 -12.84 -26.95
N VAL A 441 6.28 -13.22 -27.43
CA VAL A 441 5.95 -13.25 -28.86
C VAL A 441 5.11 -12.02 -29.19
N LYS A 442 5.66 -11.12 -30.01
CA LYS A 442 4.87 -10.02 -30.58
C LYS A 442 4.06 -10.55 -31.77
N PRO A 443 2.72 -10.42 -31.78
CA PRO A 443 1.92 -10.90 -32.89
C PRO A 443 2.28 -10.15 -34.18
N VAL A 444 2.32 -10.87 -35.29
CA VAL A 444 2.56 -10.27 -36.61
C VAL A 444 1.32 -9.47 -37.00
N LYS A 445 1.48 -8.16 -37.24
CA LYS A 445 0.38 -7.34 -37.77
C LYS A 445 -0.07 -7.92 -39.13
N PRO A 446 -1.36 -8.24 -39.31
CA PRO A 446 -1.84 -8.78 -40.58
C PRO A 446 -1.62 -7.74 -41.70
N ARG A 447 -1.11 -8.19 -42.85
CA ARG A 447 -0.84 -7.32 -44.02
C ARG A 447 -2.12 -6.82 -44.71
N ALA A 448 -3.21 -7.56 -44.58
CA ALA A 448 -4.52 -7.20 -45.09
C ALA A 448 -5.60 -7.71 -44.12
N ILE A 449 -6.63 -6.89 -43.90
CA ILE A 449 -7.84 -7.30 -43.19
C ILE A 449 -8.71 -8.05 -44.20
N VAL A 450 -8.85 -9.36 -44.03
CA VAL A 450 -9.82 -10.15 -44.79
C VAL A 450 -11.14 -10.04 -44.06
N ALA A 451 -12.05 -9.22 -44.58
CA ALA A 451 -13.41 -9.14 -44.08
C ALA A 451 -14.26 -10.25 -44.71
N ASP A 452 -15.06 -10.93 -43.89
CA ASP A 452 -16.09 -11.84 -44.39
C ASP A 452 -17.09 -11.05 -45.25
N LYS A 453 -17.40 -11.59 -46.43
CA LYS A 453 -18.36 -10.99 -47.34
C LYS A 453 -19.75 -11.53 -47.05
N PHE A 454 -20.52 -10.78 -46.27
CA PHE A 454 -21.95 -11.04 -46.10
C PHE A 454 -22.71 -10.51 -47.32
N SER A 455 -23.75 -11.23 -47.76
CA SER A 455 -24.75 -10.64 -48.64
C SER A 455 -25.54 -9.55 -47.90
N THR A 456 -26.13 -8.61 -48.63
CA THR A 456 -26.91 -7.51 -48.03
C THR A 456 -28.03 -8.02 -47.11
N ASN A 457 -28.71 -9.10 -47.51
CA ASN A 457 -29.82 -9.67 -46.73
C ASN A 457 -29.32 -10.32 -45.42
N GLU A 458 -28.19 -11.03 -45.47
CA GLU A 458 -27.59 -11.64 -44.27
C GLU A 458 -27.14 -10.55 -43.29
N LEU A 459 -26.46 -9.51 -43.78
CA LEU A 459 -26.01 -8.39 -42.95
C LEU A 459 -27.18 -7.67 -42.29
N LEU A 460 -28.23 -7.34 -43.05
CA LEU A 460 -29.43 -6.69 -42.50
C LEU A 460 -30.15 -7.57 -41.47
N SER A 461 -30.18 -8.88 -41.68
CA SER A 461 -30.75 -9.83 -40.72
C SER A 461 -29.97 -9.80 -39.41
N LEU A 462 -28.64 -9.92 -39.47
CA LEU A 462 -27.76 -9.86 -38.29
C LEU A 462 -27.87 -8.52 -37.56
N GLN A 463 -27.89 -7.41 -38.30
CA GLN A 463 -28.06 -6.08 -37.73
C GLN A 463 -29.36 -5.98 -36.93
N LYS A 464 -30.49 -6.46 -37.47
CA LYS A 464 -31.77 -6.51 -36.76
C LYS A 464 -31.72 -7.43 -35.53
N THR A 465 -31.10 -8.61 -35.65
CA THR A 465 -30.94 -9.55 -34.53
C THR A 465 -30.19 -8.92 -33.35
N PHE A 466 -29.16 -8.13 -33.63
CA PHE A 466 -28.38 -7.42 -32.60
C PHE A 466 -28.86 -5.99 -32.33
N ALA A 467 -30.07 -5.63 -32.81
CA ALA A 467 -30.72 -4.34 -32.59
C ALA A 467 -29.91 -3.12 -33.09
N TYR A 468 -29.08 -3.28 -34.11
CA TYR A 468 -28.46 -2.14 -34.82
C TYR A 468 -29.52 -1.38 -35.61
N SER A 469 -29.58 -0.08 -35.39
CA SER A 469 -30.47 0.85 -36.09
C SER A 469 -29.75 1.59 -37.23
N SER A 470 -30.54 2.22 -38.10
CA SER A 470 -30.00 3.16 -39.09
C SER A 470 -29.31 4.36 -38.43
N GLU A 471 -29.72 4.75 -37.23
CA GLU A 471 -29.06 5.81 -36.47
C GLU A 471 -27.68 5.38 -35.98
N ASP A 472 -27.51 4.15 -35.50
CA ASP A 472 -26.19 3.65 -35.09
C ASP A 472 -25.20 3.68 -36.26
N LEU A 473 -25.64 3.27 -37.46
CA LEU A 473 -24.80 3.29 -38.66
C LEU A 473 -24.41 4.73 -39.05
N ALA A 474 -25.39 5.63 -39.18
CA ALA A 474 -25.14 6.98 -39.68
C ALA A 474 -24.48 7.90 -38.64
N ARG A 475 -24.81 7.76 -37.34
CA ARG A 475 -24.35 8.67 -36.29
C ARG A 475 -23.16 8.15 -35.49
N ILE A 476 -22.94 6.83 -35.46
CA ILE A 476 -21.83 6.23 -34.70
C ILE A 476 -20.76 5.68 -35.63
N PHE A 477 -21.11 4.70 -36.47
CA PHE A 477 -20.11 4.00 -37.28
C PHE A 477 -19.52 4.86 -38.40
N GLU A 478 -20.35 5.59 -39.14
CA GLU A 478 -19.91 6.41 -40.26
C GLU A 478 -18.84 7.45 -39.82
N PRO A 479 -19.05 8.26 -38.76
CA PRO A 479 -18.00 9.14 -38.23
C PRO A 479 -16.76 8.39 -37.75
N MET A 480 -16.90 7.25 -37.07
CA MET A 480 -15.75 6.45 -36.61
C MET A 480 -14.88 5.96 -37.77
N VAL A 481 -15.49 5.57 -38.89
CA VAL A 481 -14.78 5.07 -40.08
C VAL A 481 -14.11 6.21 -40.84
N PHE A 482 -14.81 7.31 -41.07
CA PHE A 482 -14.30 8.40 -41.91
C PHE A 482 -13.39 9.39 -41.17
N GLU A 483 -13.66 9.66 -39.88
CA GLU A 483 -12.93 10.64 -39.08
C GLU A 483 -11.93 10.02 -38.09
N ALA A 484 -11.99 8.69 -37.88
CA ALA A 484 -11.22 7.98 -36.86
C ALA A 484 -11.41 8.56 -35.45
N LYS A 485 -12.63 9.04 -35.15
CA LYS A 485 -13.03 9.65 -33.88
C LYS A 485 -14.37 9.10 -33.41
N ILE A 486 -14.57 9.10 -32.10
CA ILE A 486 -15.88 8.86 -31.50
C ILE A 486 -16.78 10.08 -31.85
N PRO A 487 -18.03 9.87 -32.31
CA PRO A 487 -18.92 10.98 -32.64
C PRO A 487 -19.20 11.88 -31.43
N VAL A 488 -19.31 13.18 -31.67
CA VAL A 488 -19.65 14.17 -30.64
C VAL A 488 -21.11 14.60 -30.79
N GLY A 489 -21.86 14.56 -29.69
CA GLY A 489 -23.24 15.03 -29.60
C GLY A 489 -23.40 16.15 -28.58
N SER A 490 -24.65 16.60 -28.37
CA SER A 490 -25.03 17.62 -27.38
C SER A 490 -26.41 17.30 -26.78
N MET A 491 -26.80 18.00 -25.71
CA MET A 491 -27.98 17.72 -24.87
C MET A 491 -27.82 16.49 -23.97
N GLY A 492 -28.74 16.31 -23.02
CA GLY A 492 -28.77 15.15 -22.14
C GLY A 492 -29.45 13.94 -22.80
N ASP A 493 -29.21 12.75 -22.27
CA ASP A 493 -29.93 11.53 -22.63
C ASP A 493 -31.37 11.60 -22.06
N ASP A 494 -32.34 11.88 -22.92
CA ASP A 494 -33.78 11.96 -22.61
C ASP A 494 -34.52 10.64 -22.86
N THR A 495 -33.79 9.57 -23.22
CA THR A 495 -34.39 8.26 -23.43
C THR A 495 -34.69 7.56 -22.09
N PRO A 496 -35.70 6.68 -22.02
CA PRO A 496 -35.95 5.88 -20.82
C PRO A 496 -34.73 5.04 -20.43
N LEU A 497 -34.51 4.84 -19.13
CA LEU A 497 -33.55 3.84 -18.64
C LEU A 497 -33.82 2.50 -19.32
N ALA A 498 -32.77 1.72 -19.59
CA ALA A 498 -32.89 0.49 -20.38
C ALA A 498 -33.93 -0.51 -19.84
N VAL A 499 -34.10 -0.57 -18.51
CA VAL A 499 -35.11 -1.42 -17.85
C VAL A 499 -36.55 -0.93 -18.01
N LEU A 500 -36.75 0.35 -18.31
CA LEU A 500 -38.06 1.00 -18.52
C LEU A 500 -38.39 1.17 -20.00
N SER A 501 -37.46 0.84 -20.91
CA SER A 501 -37.67 1.00 -22.34
C SER A 501 -38.70 0.00 -22.86
N GLU A 502 -39.64 0.49 -23.67
CA GLU A 502 -40.56 -0.36 -24.43
C GLU A 502 -39.88 -1.04 -25.63
N GLN A 503 -38.65 -0.63 -25.96
CA GLN A 503 -37.86 -1.17 -27.07
C GLN A 503 -36.80 -2.16 -26.56
N PRO A 504 -36.45 -3.22 -27.33
CA PRO A 504 -35.37 -4.14 -26.96
C PRO A 504 -34.05 -3.40 -26.76
N GLN A 505 -33.43 -3.56 -25.59
CA GLN A 505 -32.17 -2.93 -25.26
C GLN A 505 -31.02 -3.95 -25.26
N PRO A 506 -29.88 -3.64 -25.89
CA PRO A 506 -28.70 -4.48 -25.79
C PRO A 506 -28.12 -4.46 -24.36
N LEU A 507 -27.48 -5.56 -23.98
CA LEU A 507 -26.98 -5.77 -22.62
C LEU A 507 -26.08 -4.63 -22.11
N TYR A 508 -25.23 -4.07 -22.97
CA TYR A 508 -24.29 -3.02 -22.57
C TYR A 508 -24.98 -1.71 -22.12
N ARG A 509 -26.26 -1.47 -22.45
CA ARG A 509 -26.99 -0.27 -21.98
C ARG A 509 -27.36 -0.31 -20.50
N TYR A 510 -27.36 -1.51 -19.90
CA TYR A 510 -27.57 -1.71 -18.47
C TYR A 510 -26.32 -1.42 -17.64
N PHE A 511 -25.14 -1.43 -18.26
CA PHE A 511 -23.87 -1.14 -17.59
C PHE A 511 -23.55 0.35 -17.75
N LYS A 512 -23.43 1.06 -16.63
CA LYS A 512 -23.00 2.46 -16.60
C LYS A 512 -21.53 2.52 -16.25
N GLN A 513 -20.75 3.25 -17.05
CA GLN A 513 -19.34 3.47 -16.78
C GLN A 513 -19.21 4.23 -15.45
N ARG A 514 -18.39 3.69 -14.54
CA ARG A 514 -18.02 4.41 -13.32
C ARG A 514 -17.01 5.49 -13.70
N PHE A 515 -17.05 6.61 -12.98
CA PHE A 515 -16.07 7.67 -13.11
C PHE A 515 -15.62 8.11 -11.71
N ALA A 516 -14.43 8.68 -11.65
CA ALA A 516 -13.85 9.19 -10.43
C ALA A 516 -14.33 10.63 -10.15
N GLN A 517 -14.67 10.91 -8.89
CA GLN A 517 -15.07 12.24 -8.45
C GLN A 517 -14.58 12.47 -7.02
N VAL A 518 -13.85 13.57 -6.82
CA VAL A 518 -13.26 14.01 -5.54
C VAL A 518 -12.17 13.09 -4.99
N THR A 519 -12.43 11.80 -4.84
CA THR A 519 -11.57 10.85 -4.12
C THR A 519 -10.26 10.57 -4.88
N ASN A 520 -10.35 10.44 -6.20
CA ASN A 520 -9.22 10.41 -7.12
C ASN A 520 -9.51 11.23 -8.40
N PRO A 521 -8.50 11.80 -9.06
CA PRO A 521 -8.67 12.56 -10.29
C PRO A 521 -8.76 11.63 -11.53
N PRO A 522 -9.51 12.02 -12.58
CA PRO A 522 -9.36 11.40 -13.91
C PRO A 522 -8.05 11.85 -14.58
N ILE A 523 -7.58 11.05 -15.53
CA ILE A 523 -6.38 11.34 -16.36
C ILE A 523 -6.84 11.95 -17.69
N ASP A 524 -6.06 12.88 -18.25
CA ASP A 524 -6.33 13.41 -19.60
C ASP A 524 -5.83 12.42 -20.67
N PRO A 525 -6.72 11.71 -21.39
CA PRO A 525 -6.30 10.65 -22.29
C PRO A 525 -5.60 11.17 -23.56
N LEU A 526 -5.61 12.47 -23.81
CA LEU A 526 -4.98 13.11 -24.96
C LEU A 526 -3.63 13.73 -24.58
N ARG A 527 -3.59 14.52 -23.51
CA ARG A 527 -2.39 15.26 -23.09
C ARG A 527 -1.42 14.39 -22.29
N GLU A 528 -1.95 13.42 -21.55
CA GLU A 528 -1.19 12.52 -20.68
C GLU A 528 -1.16 11.09 -21.25
N ALA A 529 -1.39 10.92 -22.56
CA ALA A 529 -1.43 9.61 -23.21
C ALA A 529 -0.17 8.75 -22.97
N ILE A 530 0.98 9.37 -22.72
CA ILE A 530 2.26 8.69 -22.48
C ILE A 530 2.27 7.82 -21.21
N VAL A 531 1.37 8.10 -20.24
CA VAL A 531 1.26 7.32 -19.00
C VAL A 531 0.24 6.19 -19.08
N MET A 532 -0.49 6.07 -20.19
CA MET A 532 -1.52 5.05 -20.40
C MET A 532 -1.03 4.00 -21.39
N SER A 533 -1.54 2.77 -21.27
CA SER A 533 -1.26 1.69 -22.21
C SER A 533 -2.51 0.83 -22.44
N LEU A 534 -2.65 0.32 -23.66
CA LEU A 534 -3.61 -0.71 -24.05
C LEU A 534 -2.92 -2.03 -24.40
N GLU A 535 -1.63 -2.16 -24.10
CA GLU A 535 -0.90 -3.41 -24.29
C GLU A 535 -1.57 -4.53 -23.49
N THR A 536 -1.76 -5.68 -24.15
CA THR A 536 -2.45 -6.83 -23.57
C THR A 536 -1.61 -8.07 -23.80
N ASP A 537 -1.22 -8.71 -22.71
CA ASP A 537 -0.53 -9.99 -22.75
C ASP A 537 -1.56 -11.12 -22.77
N VAL A 538 -1.40 -12.04 -23.72
CA VAL A 538 -2.25 -13.23 -23.86
C VAL A 538 -1.42 -14.47 -23.53
N GLY A 539 -1.85 -15.21 -22.52
CA GLY A 539 -1.19 -16.43 -22.09
C GLY A 539 -1.57 -16.83 -20.67
N PRO A 540 -1.07 -17.98 -20.19
CA PRO A 540 -1.25 -18.38 -18.80
C PRO A 540 -0.57 -17.37 -17.87
N ARG A 541 -1.29 -16.91 -16.85
CA ARG A 541 -0.72 -16.11 -15.75
C ARG A 541 -0.09 -17.08 -14.75
N GLY A 542 1.23 -16.97 -14.60
CA GLY A 542 2.03 -17.86 -13.76
C GLY A 542 2.05 -17.44 -12.28
N ASN A 543 2.84 -18.18 -11.51
CA ASN A 543 3.14 -17.90 -10.11
C ASN A 543 3.90 -16.56 -9.96
N ILE A 544 3.43 -15.71 -9.03
CA ILE A 544 3.90 -14.32 -8.88
C ILE A 544 5.18 -14.15 -8.09
#